data_AF-A0A7K0PIU0-F1
#
_entry.id   AF-A0A7K0PIU0-F1
#
_cell.length_a   1.000
_cell.length_b   1.000
_cell.length_c   1.000
_cell.angle_alpha   90.00
_cell.angle_beta   90.00
_cell.angle_gamma   90.00
#
_symmetry.space_group_name_H-M   'P 1'
#
loop_
_entity.id
_entity.type
_entity.pdbx_description
1 polymer ?
#
loop_
_entity_poly.entity_id
_entity_poly.type
_entity_poly.pdbx_seq_one_letter_code
_entity_poly.pdbx_strand_id
1 'polypeptide(L)' 'MSENTDKLKGRVKETAGAATGDDELKAEGKTDQNAGKLKEKVNDTVDSVKDKLTGK' A
#
# COMPACT_ATOMS: atom_id res chain seq x y z
N MET A 1 -1.80 -7.72 -11.60
CA MET A 1 -2.19 -8.67 -10.53
C MET A 1 -1.31 -8.51 -9.27
N SER A 2 -0.83 -7.31 -8.93
CA SER A 2 0.13 -7.11 -7.82
C SER A 2 -0.48 -6.37 -6.63
N GLU A 3 -1.22 -5.28 -6.87
CA GLU A 3 -1.72 -4.42 -5.78
C GLU A 3 -2.65 -5.11 -4.77
N ASN A 4 -3.50 -6.03 -5.22
CA ASN A 4 -4.35 -6.81 -4.32
C ASN A 4 -3.55 -7.82 -3.50
N THR A 5 -2.52 -8.42 -4.09
CA THR A 5 -1.64 -9.39 -3.42
C THR A 5 -0.81 -8.71 -2.34
N ASP A 6 -0.29 -7.51 -2.61
CA ASP A 6 0.49 -6.73 -1.64
C ASP A 6 -0.36 -6.24 -0.46
N LYS A 7 -1.60 -5.75 -0.73
CA LYS A 7 -2.55 -5.38 0.33
C LYS A 7 -2.93 -6.57 1.22
N LEU A 8 -3.15 -7.74 0.62
CA LEU A 8 -3.49 -8.97 1.34
C LEU A 8 -2.30 -9.44 2.19
N LYS A 9 -1.10 -9.44 1.61
CA LYS A 9 0.14 -9.83 2.30
C LYS A 9 0.44 -8.92 3.50
N GLY A 10 0.27 -7.61 3.35
CA GLY A 10 0.45 -6.65 4.45
C GLY A 10 -0.54 -6.89 5.60
N ARG A 11 -1.80 -7.18 5.28
CA ARG A 11 -2.82 -7.51 6.30
C ARG A 11 -2.49 -8.81 7.01
N VAL A 12 -2.03 -9.83 6.28
CA VAL A 12 -1.59 -11.11 6.86
C VAL A 12 -0.39 -10.93 7.79
N LYS A 13 0.63 -10.18 7.39
CA LYS A 13 1.79 -9.87 8.25
C LYS A 13 1.39 -9.11 9.51
N GLU A 14 0.50 -8.12 9.40
CA GLU A 14 -0.01 -7.38 10.56
C GLU A 14 -0.73 -8.30 11.55
N THR A 15 -1.60 -9.15 11.03
CA THR A 15 -2.40 -10.08 11.85
C THR A 15 -1.50 -11.14 12.48
N ALA A 16 -0.55 -11.68 11.71
CA ALA A 16 0.42 -12.66 12.19
C ALA A 16 1.30 -12.06 13.29
N GLY A 17 1.89 -10.88 13.07
CA GLY A 17 2.71 -10.20 14.08
C GLY A 17 1.92 -9.85 15.34
N ALA A 18 0.68 -9.39 15.21
CA ALA A 18 -0.19 -9.15 16.36
C ALA A 18 -0.53 -10.44 17.14
N ALA A 19 -0.69 -11.57 16.44
CA ALA A 19 -1.02 -12.86 17.05
C ALA A 19 0.20 -13.54 17.70
N THR A 20 1.39 -13.38 17.12
CA THR A 20 2.63 -13.96 17.63
C THR A 20 3.38 -13.04 18.60
N GLY A 21 2.95 -11.77 18.74
CA GLY A 21 3.65 -10.76 19.52
C GLY A 21 4.92 -10.25 18.83
N ASP A 22 5.01 -10.39 17.51
CA ASP A 22 6.17 -10.03 16.71
C ASP A 22 5.97 -8.61 16.13
N ASP A 23 6.62 -7.63 16.77
CA ASP A 23 6.49 -6.22 16.40
C ASP A 23 7.06 -5.91 15.00
N GLU A 24 8.04 -6.69 14.52
CA GLU A 24 8.60 -6.52 13.18
C GLU A 24 7.56 -6.87 12.11
N LEU A 25 6.93 -8.05 12.21
CA LEU A 25 5.86 -8.45 11.29
C LEU A 25 4.68 -7.47 11.29
N LYS A 26 4.32 -6.97 12.47
CA LYS A 26 3.26 -5.96 12.61
C LYS A 26 3.63 -4.63 11.95
N ALA A 27 4.85 -4.14 12.18
CA ALA A 27 5.35 -2.90 11.60
C ALA A 27 5.51 -3.00 10.08
N GLU A 28 5.96 -4.14 9.58
CA GLU A 28 6.15 -4.41 8.15
C GLU A 28 4.80 -4.42 7.42
N GLY A 29 3.80 -5.13 7.96
CA GLY A 29 2.44 -5.14 7.40
C GLY A 29 1.80 -3.74 7.33
N LYS A 30 2.00 -2.92 8.37
CA LYS A 30 1.50 -1.54 8.44
C LYS A 30 2.25 -0.60 7.50
N THR A 31 3.56 -0.80 7.33
CA THR A 31 4.40 -0.03 6.40
C THR A 31 4.02 -0.31 4.96
N ASP A 32 3.85 -1.59 4.59
CA ASP A 32 3.37 -2.01 3.26
C ASP A 32 2.00 -1.37 2.92
N GLN A 33 1.07 -1.36 3.88
CA GLN A 33 -0.24 -0.71 3.73
C GLN A 33 -0.12 0.81 3.48
N ASN A 34 0.72 1.49 4.24
CA ASN A 34 0.91 2.93 4.12
C ASN A 34 1.64 3.31 2.81
N ALA A 35 2.68 2.57 2.44
CA ALA A 35 3.41 2.77 1.20
C ALA A 35 2.50 2.54 -0.03
N GLY A 36 1.64 1.52 0.02
CA GLY A 36 0.63 1.27 -1.01
C GLY A 36 -0.34 2.44 -1.16
N LYS A 37 -0.92 2.94 -0.06
CA LYS A 37 -1.85 4.09 -0.07
C LYS A 37 -1.18 5.37 -0.56
N LEU A 38 0.08 5.60 -0.19
CA LEU A 38 0.86 6.75 -0.65
C LEU A 38 1.15 6.67 -2.15
N LYS A 39 1.55 5.50 -2.67
CA LYS A 39 1.75 5.29 -4.11
C LYS A 39 0.46 5.46 -4.90
N GLU A 40 -0.66 4.95 -4.39
CA GLU A 40 -1.98 5.14 -5.01
C GLU A 40 -2.30 6.63 -5.11
N LYS A 41 -2.24 7.38 -4.00
CA LYS A 41 -2.53 8.83 -3.99
C LYS A 41 -1.62 9.63 -4.90
N VAL A 42 -0.32 9.32 -4.91
CA VAL A 42 0.65 10.02 -5.77
C VAL A 42 0.38 9.70 -7.23
N ASN A 43 0.13 8.43 -7.59
CA ASN A 43 -0.24 8.08 -8.95
C ASN A 43 -1.54 8.75 -9.36
N ASP A 44 -2.59 8.71 -8.56
CA ASP A 44 -3.89 9.34 -8.86
C ASP A 44 -3.74 10.85 -9.12
N THR A 45 -2.92 11.51 -8.32
CA THR A 45 -2.63 12.95 -8.46
C THR A 45 -1.82 13.21 -9.73
N VAL A 46 -0.77 12.43 -9.99
CA VAL A 46 0.08 12.58 -11.16
C VAL A 46 -0.69 12.26 -12.43
N ASP A 47 -1.52 11.23 -12.43
CA ASP A 47 -2.35 10.81 -13.56
C ASP A 47 -3.41 11.88 -13.87
N SER A 48 -4.10 12.40 -12.85
CA SER A 48 -5.04 13.52 -13.01
C SER A 48 -4.38 14.80 -13.56
N VAL A 49 -3.15 15.10 -13.11
CA VAL A 49 -2.39 16.26 -13.61
C VAL A 49 -1.91 16.00 -15.04
N LYS A 50 -1.43 14.80 -15.32
CA LYS A 50 -0.96 14.41 -16.66
C LYS A 50 -2.10 14.45 -17.65
N ASP A 51 -3.27 13.89 -17.33
CA ASP A 51 -4.47 13.90 -18.17
C ASP A 51 -4.89 15.32 -18.55
N LYS A 52 -4.95 16.23 -17.57
CA LYS A 52 -5.22 17.67 -17.80
C LYS A 52 -4.16 18.38 -18.64
N LEU A 53 -2.89 17.99 -18.53
CA LEU A 53 -1.79 18.61 -19.28
C LEU A 53 -1.64 18.04 -20.69
N THR A 54 -1.92 16.75 -20.89
CA THR A 54 -1.82 16.10 -22.21
C THR A 54 -3.05 16.29 -23.08
N GLY A 55 -4.13 16.89 -22.57
CA GLY A 55 -5.23 17.40 -23.38
C GLY A 55 -5.86 16.33 -24.27
N LYS A 56 -6.64 15.43 -23.67
CA LYS A 56 -7.70 14.71 -24.35
C LYS A 56 -9.06 15.24 -23.91
#